data_AF-T0KPX7-F1
#
_entry.id   AF-T0KPX7-F1
#
_cell.length_a   1.000
_cell.length_b   1.000
_cell.length_c   1.000
_cell.angle_alpha   90.00
_cell.angle_beta   90.00
_cell.angle_gamma   90.00
#
_symmetry.space_group_name_H-M   'P 1'
#
loop_
_entity.id
_entity.type
_entity.pdbx_description
1 polymer ?
#
loop_
_entity_poly.entity_id
_entity_poly.type
_entity_poly.pdbx_seq_one_letter_code
_entity_poly.pdbx_strand_id
1 'polypeptide(L)'
;MLDPRIVGQDHYDTATRVQQILQEYKSLQDIIAILGMDELSEADKLTVERARKIQRFLSQPFTVAQVFTGIEGKLVDLKDTIASFKAILSGEGDALPEGAFYMVGDFASAKAKGEKILAELENN
;
A
#
# COMPACT_ATOMS: atom_id res chain seq x y z
N MET A 1 11.26 20.15 -2.52
CA MET A 1 11.65 18.73 -2.61
C MET A 1 12.07 18.25 -1.24
N LEU A 2 11.86 16.97 -0.91
CA LEU A 2 12.36 16.35 0.31
C LEU A 2 13.91 16.44 0.36
N ASP A 3 14.51 16.74 1.51
CA ASP A 3 15.98 16.79 1.67
C ASP A 3 16.44 15.70 2.66
N PRO A 4 17.29 14.74 2.25
CA PRO A 4 17.76 13.65 3.12
C PRO A 4 18.54 14.15 4.35
N ARG A 5 19.12 15.36 4.30
CA ARG A 5 19.83 15.95 5.44
C ARG A 5 18.90 16.37 6.58
N ILE A 6 17.60 16.54 6.29
CA ILE A 6 16.58 16.94 7.26
C ILE A 6 15.81 15.72 7.75
N VAL A 7 15.35 14.86 6.84
CA VAL A 7 14.45 13.73 7.18
C VAL A 7 15.19 12.42 7.43
N GLY A 8 16.48 12.35 7.12
CA GLY A 8 17.26 11.11 7.11
C GLY A 8 17.14 10.35 5.80
N GLN A 9 18.19 9.57 5.49
CA GLN A 9 18.31 8.81 4.24
C GLN A 9 17.20 7.77 4.08
N ASP A 10 16.89 7.05 5.16
CA ASP A 10 15.88 5.98 5.14
C ASP A 10 14.48 6.47 4.76
N HIS A 11 14.06 7.61 5.32
CA HIS A 11 12.77 8.20 4.98
C HIS A 11 12.78 8.70 3.54
N TYR A 12 13.84 9.40 3.14
CA TYR A 12 13.99 9.95 1.80
C TYR A 12 13.91 8.86 0.72
N ASP A 13 14.66 7.77 0.88
CA ASP A 13 14.71 6.68 -0.10
C ASP A 13 13.36 5.96 -0.20
N THR A 14 12.74 5.70 0.95
CA THR A 14 11.42 5.04 1.01
C THR A 14 10.35 5.89 0.31
N ALA A 15 10.29 7.19 0.64
CA ALA A 15 9.32 8.11 0.02
C ALA A 15 9.57 8.27 -1.48
N THR A 16 10.82 8.38 -1.90
CA THR A 16 11.21 8.50 -3.31
C THR A 16 10.80 7.25 -4.08
N ARG A 17 11.02 6.06 -3.51
CA ARG A 17 10.65 4.79 -4.14
C ARG A 17 9.14 4.62 -4.26
N VAL A 18 8.38 5.00 -3.22
CA VAL A 18 6.91 5.04 -3.27
C VAL A 18 6.42 5.95 -4.39
N GLN A 19 7.02 7.15 -4.53
CA GLN A 19 6.67 8.10 -5.60
C GLN A 19 6.96 7.53 -6.99
N GLN A 20 8.11 6.86 -7.18
CA GLN A 20 8.46 6.21 -8.44
C GLN A 20 7.41 5.17 -8.87
N ILE A 21 7.04 4.26 -7.96
CA ILE A 21 6.05 3.21 -8.26
C ILE A 21 4.68 3.80 -8.58
N LEU A 22 4.23 4.82 -7.83
CA LEU A 22 2.96 5.48 -8.10
C LEU A 22 2.98 6.23 -9.44
N GLN A 23 4.12 6.79 -9.84
CA GLN A 23 4.28 7.46 -11.12
C GLN A 23 4.29 6.48 -12.30
N GLU A 24 4.97 5.33 -12.15
CA GLU A 24 4.94 4.23 -13.13
C GLU A 24 3.50 3.70 -13.28
N TYR A 25 2.81 3.46 -12.17
CA TYR A 25 1.41 3.05 -12.20
C TYR A 25 0.52 4.06 -12.94
N LYS A 26 0.71 5.36 -12.69
CA LYS A 26 -0.05 6.41 -13.40
C LYS A 26 0.20 6.38 -14.92
N SER A 27 1.42 6.10 -15.38
CA SER A 27 1.68 5.94 -16.82
C SER A 27 1.05 4.68 -17.40
N LEU A 28 0.90 3.62 -16.60
CA LEU A 28 0.25 2.37 -17.04
C LEU A 28 -1.29 2.47 -17.00
N GLN A 29 -1.87 3.37 -16.21
CA GLN A 29 -3.34 3.53 -16.09
C GLN A 29 -4.03 3.80 -17.42
N ASP A 30 -3.47 4.67 -18.27
CA ASP A 30 -4.05 4.99 -19.58
C ASP A 30 -4.04 3.76 -20.51
N ILE A 31 -2.96 2.98 -20.45
CA ILE A 31 -2.82 1.72 -21.21
C ILE A 31 -3.85 0.70 -20.71
N ILE A 32 -3.96 0.50 -19.39
CA ILE A 32 -4.92 -0.42 -18.77
C ILE A 32 -6.36 -0.04 -19.13
N ALA A 33 -6.68 1.25 -19.18
CA ALA A 33 -8.03 1.72 -19.50
C ALA A 33 -8.44 1.44 -20.96
N ILE A 34 -7.47 1.36 -21.88
CA ILE A 34 -7.73 1.14 -23.31
C ILE A 34 -7.62 -0.35 -23.68
N LEU A 35 -6.56 -1.02 -23.22
CA LEU A 35 -6.19 -2.36 -23.65
C LEU A 35 -6.55 -3.45 -22.63
N GLY A 36 -6.71 -3.10 -21.35
CA GLY A 36 -6.90 -4.04 -20.26
C GLY A 36 -5.59 -4.44 -19.56
N MET A 37 -5.72 -5.11 -18.41
CA MET A 37 -4.59 -5.50 -17.56
C MET A 37 -3.78 -6.68 -18.15
N ASP A 38 -4.41 -7.51 -18.99
CA ASP A 38 -3.80 -8.72 -19.54
C ASP A 38 -2.69 -8.43 -20.56
N GLU A 39 -2.72 -7.25 -21.18
CA GLU A 39 -1.76 -6.78 -22.19
C GLU A 39 -0.46 -6.23 -21.60
N LEU A 40 -0.37 -6.14 -20.27
CA LEU A 40 0.84 -5.72 -19.57
C LEU A 40 1.85 -6.87 -19.45
N SER A 41 3.14 -6.53 -19.40
CA SER A 41 4.16 -7.51 -19.03
C SER A 41 3.97 -7.97 -17.58
N GLU A 42 4.46 -9.16 -17.22
CA GLU A 42 4.35 -9.66 -15.83
C GLU A 42 5.04 -8.73 -14.82
N ALA A 43 6.12 -8.05 -15.22
CA ALA A 43 6.78 -7.04 -14.40
C ALA A 43 5.89 -5.80 -14.19
N ASP A 44 5.21 -5.34 -15.23
CA ASP A 44 4.30 -4.19 -15.14
C ASP A 44 3.05 -4.53 -14.32
N LYS A 45 2.52 -5.75 -14.46
CA LYS A 45 1.41 -6.24 -13.61
C LYS A 45 1.82 -6.22 -12.14
N LEU A 46 3.00 -6.72 -11.80
CA LEU A 46 3.51 -6.68 -10.43
C LEU A 46 3.66 -5.24 -9.92
N THR A 47 4.18 -4.32 -10.75
CA THR A 47 4.28 -2.90 -10.41
C THR A 47 2.89 -2.30 -10.13
N VAL A 48 1.90 -2.60 -10.96
CA VAL A 48 0.51 -2.13 -10.79
C VAL A 48 -0.10 -2.68 -9.51
N GLU A 49 0.05 -3.97 -9.22
CA GLU A 49 -0.46 -4.60 -7.99
C GLU A 49 0.14 -3.96 -6.75
N ARG A 50 1.47 -3.79 -6.72
CA ARG A 50 2.16 -3.10 -5.61
C ARG A 50 1.72 -1.65 -5.48
N ALA A 51 1.58 -0.93 -6.59
CA ALA A 51 1.11 0.45 -6.59
C ALA A 51 -0.31 0.59 -6.02
N ARG A 52 -1.22 -0.32 -6.39
CA ARG A 52 -2.59 -0.35 -5.84
C ARG A 52 -2.58 -0.60 -4.33
N LYS A 53 -1.77 -1.55 -3.86
CA LYS A 53 -1.59 -1.83 -2.42
C LYS A 53 -1.05 -0.61 -1.68
N ILE A 54 -0.01 0.04 -2.21
CA ILE A 54 0.55 1.29 -1.67
C ILE A 54 -0.51 2.39 -1.60
N GLN A 55 -1.26 2.60 -2.69
CA GLN A 55 -2.32 3.61 -2.75
C GLN A 55 -3.41 3.37 -1.69
N ARG A 56 -3.80 2.11 -1.48
CA ARG A 56 -4.74 1.73 -0.41
C ARG A 56 -4.13 1.91 0.98
N PHE A 57 -2.87 1.55 1.16
CA PHE A 57 -2.18 1.64 2.44
C PHE A 57 -1.95 3.08 2.92
N LEU A 58 -1.98 4.06 2.01
CA LEU A 58 -2.01 5.48 2.38
C LEU A 58 -3.34 5.90 3.06
N SER A 59 -4.37 5.05 3.06
CA SER A 59 -5.59 5.27 3.83
C SER A 59 -5.44 4.78 5.26
N GLN A 60 -5.95 5.56 6.22
CA GLN A 60 -5.96 5.19 7.62
C GLN A 60 -7.28 5.58 8.28
N PRO A 61 -7.76 4.79 9.27
CA PRO A 61 -8.93 5.19 10.04
C PRO A 61 -8.56 6.31 11.02
N PHE A 62 -9.24 7.45 10.91
CA PHE A 62 -9.06 8.56 11.83
C PHE A 62 -9.98 8.42 13.04
N THR A 63 -9.45 8.68 14.24
CA THR A 63 -10.25 8.64 15.50
C THR A 63 -11.48 9.54 15.43
N VAL A 64 -11.37 10.70 14.79
CA VAL A 64 -12.52 11.63 14.60
C VAL A 64 -13.57 11.08 13.64
N ALA A 65 -13.19 10.19 12.73
CA ALA A 65 -14.09 9.57 11.75
C ALA A 65 -14.74 8.27 12.26
N GLN A 66 -14.37 7.79 13.45
CA GLN A 66 -14.90 6.56 14.03
C GLN A 66 -16.43 6.61 14.20
N VAL A 67 -16.98 7.78 14.52
CA VAL A 67 -18.44 7.97 14.69
C VAL A 67 -19.21 7.74 13.38
N PHE A 68 -18.57 7.94 12.23
CA PHE A 68 -19.20 7.78 10.91
C PHE A 68 -18.87 6.42 10.25
N THR A 69 -17.66 5.93 10.47
CA THR A 69 -17.15 4.71 9.81
C THR A 69 -17.37 3.44 10.63
N GLY A 70 -17.54 3.57 11.96
CA GLY A 70 -17.55 2.44 12.89
C GLY A 70 -16.19 1.76 13.07
N ILE A 71 -15.13 2.26 12.42
CA ILE A 71 -13.78 1.70 12.50
C ILE A 71 -12.97 2.49 13.53
N GLU A 72 -12.32 1.78 14.45
CA GLU A 72 -11.46 2.39 15.46
C GLU A 72 -10.28 3.12 14.82
N GLY A 73 -10.07 4.37 15.22
CA GLY A 73 -8.98 5.18 14.71
C GLY A 73 -7.61 4.65 15.13
N LYS A 74 -6.63 4.71 14.22
CA LYS A 74 -5.25 4.29 14.49
C LYS A 74 -4.28 5.44 14.26
N LEU A 75 -3.43 5.67 15.24
CA LEU A 75 -2.28 6.55 15.13
C LEU A 75 -1.04 5.68 14.88
N VAL A 76 -0.29 6.00 13.83
CA VAL A 76 0.89 5.24 13.41
C VAL A 76 2.11 6.14 13.56
N ASP A 77 3.14 5.64 14.22
CA ASP A 77 4.39 6.37 14.40
C ASP A 77 5.20 6.42 13.10
N LEU A 78 5.97 7.49 12.92
CA LEU A 78 6.78 7.71 11.71
C LEU A 78 7.70 6.53 11.38
N LYS A 79 8.35 5.95 12.39
CA LYS A 79 9.26 4.81 12.21
C LYS A 79 8.54 3.59 11.67
N ASP A 80 7.35 3.32 12.20
CA ASP A 80 6.52 2.19 11.79
C ASP A 80 5.93 2.40 10.40
N THR A 81 5.60 3.65 10.05
CA THR A 81 5.21 4.01 8.67
C THR A 81 6.33 3.70 7.68
N ILE A 82 7.56 4.17 7.96
CA ILE A 82 8.71 3.93 7.08
C ILE A 82 8.99 2.42 6.95
N ALA A 83 8.99 1.69 8.07
CA ALA A 83 9.18 0.24 8.07
C ALA A 83 8.08 -0.49 7.28
N SER A 84 6.82 -0.07 7.45
CA SER A 84 5.67 -0.65 6.75
C SER A 84 5.76 -0.45 5.23
N PHE A 85 6.09 0.76 4.78
CA PHE A 85 6.30 1.00 3.35
C PHE A 85 7.50 0.24 2.79
N LYS A 86 8.60 0.13 3.55
CA LYS A 86 9.75 -0.71 3.14
C LYS A 86 9.35 -2.18 2.94
N ALA A 87 8.54 -2.75 3.83
CA ALA A 87 8.04 -4.13 3.71
C ALA A 87 7.14 -4.32 2.48
N ILE A 88 6.30 -3.34 2.17
CA ILE A 88 5.48 -3.38 0.95
C ILE A 88 6.36 -3.28 -0.30
N LEU A 89 7.36 -2.40 -0.29
CA LEU A 89 8.32 -2.23 -1.39
C LEU A 89 9.23 -3.45 -1.61
N SER A 90 9.56 -4.19 -0.56
CA SER A 90 10.36 -5.42 -0.64
C SER A 90 9.57 -6.63 -1.17
N GLY A 91 8.24 -6.52 -1.25
CA GLY A 91 7.34 -7.59 -1.72
C GLY A 91 6.77 -8.49 -0.62
N GLU A 92 6.99 -8.17 0.66
CA GLU A 92 6.43 -8.98 1.77
C GLU A 92 4.89 -8.98 1.78
N GLY A 93 4.27 -7.98 1.15
CA GLY A 93 2.82 -7.85 1.00
C GLY A 93 2.24 -8.44 -0.30
N ASP A 94 3.05 -9.06 -1.17
CA ASP A 94 2.60 -9.45 -2.51
C ASP A 94 1.54 -10.56 -2.49
N ALA A 95 1.62 -11.50 -1.54
CA ALA A 95 0.63 -12.57 -1.40
C ALA A 95 -0.71 -12.10 -0.79
N LEU A 96 -0.75 -10.91 -0.19
CA LEU A 96 -1.95 -10.39 0.47
C LEU A 96 -2.89 -9.71 -0.53
N PRO A 97 -4.22 -9.85 -0.38
CA PRO A 97 -5.18 -9.18 -1.25
C PRO A 97 -5.16 -7.66 -1.06
N GLU A 98 -5.46 -6.89 -2.11
CA GLU A 98 -5.47 -5.41 -2.06
C GLU A 98 -6.38 -4.85 -0.95
N GLY A 99 -7.50 -5.51 -0.66
CA GLY A 99 -8.45 -5.13 0.38
C GLY A 99 -7.86 -5.18 1.80
N ALA A 100 -6.78 -5.94 2.01
CA ALA A 100 -6.06 -6.00 3.28
C ALA A 100 -5.38 -4.66 3.64
N PHE A 101 -5.00 -3.87 2.63
CA PHE A 101 -4.31 -2.60 2.80
C PHE A 101 -5.26 -1.40 2.95
N TYR A 102 -6.57 -1.61 2.88
CA TYR A 102 -7.55 -0.52 3.00
C TYR A 102 -7.96 -0.27 4.45
N MET A 103 -7.93 1.00 4.89
CA MET A 103 -8.32 1.45 6.23
C MET A 103 -7.63 0.66 7.35
N VAL A 104 -6.31 0.58 7.27
CA VAL A 104 -5.44 -0.06 8.26
C VAL A 104 -4.41 0.95 8.77
N GLY A 105 -3.71 0.62 9.86
CA GLY A 105 -2.67 1.47 10.43
C GLY A 105 -1.28 1.08 9.91
N ASP A 106 -0.68 0.08 10.54
CA ASP A 106 0.64 -0.45 10.22
C ASP A 106 0.56 -1.70 9.32
N PHE A 107 1.72 -2.15 8.84
CA PHE A 107 1.82 -3.36 8.01
C PHE A 107 1.37 -4.63 8.75
N ALA A 108 1.58 -4.72 10.07
CA ALA A 108 1.10 -5.84 10.87
C ALA A 108 -0.43 -5.93 10.86
N SER A 109 -1.13 -4.79 10.97
CA SER A 109 -2.59 -4.73 10.81
C SER A 109 -3.05 -5.15 9.42
N ALA A 110 -2.32 -4.73 8.38
CA ALA A 110 -2.61 -5.12 7.00
C ALA A 110 -2.46 -6.65 6.83
N LYS A 111 -1.39 -7.24 7.35
CA LYS A 111 -1.16 -8.68 7.30
C LYS A 111 -2.25 -9.48 8.03
N ALA A 112 -2.57 -9.10 9.27
CA ALA A 112 -3.62 -9.76 10.04
C ALA A 112 -5.00 -9.67 9.35
N LYS A 113 -5.30 -8.54 8.69
CA LYS A 113 -6.52 -8.39 7.90
C LYS A 113 -6.51 -9.25 6.64
N GLY A 114 -5.37 -9.33 5.95
CA GLY A 114 -5.22 -10.16 4.75
C GLY A 114 -5.34 -11.65 5.04
N GLU A 115 -4.76 -12.12 6.13
CA GLU A 115 -4.91 -13.51 6.58
C GLU A 115 -6.37 -13.86 6.88
N LYS A 116 -7.13 -12.96 7.52
CA LYS A 116 -8.57 -13.13 7.73
C LYS A 116 -9.35 -13.22 6.42
N ILE A 117 -9.07 -12.32 5.47
CA ILE A 117 -9.76 -12.32 4.17
C ILE A 117 -9.47 -13.62 3.42
N LEU A 118 -8.21 -14.09 3.42
CA LEU A 118 -7.84 -15.35 2.79
C LEU A 118 -8.53 -16.54 3.45
N ALA A 119 -8.56 -16.60 4.78
CA ALA A 119 -9.28 -17.65 5.50
C ALA A 119 -10.80 -17.63 5.23
N GLU A 120 -11.41 -16.46 5.08
CA GLU A 120 -12.83 -16.34 4.70
C GLU A 120 -13.11 -16.79 3.26
N LEU A 121 -12.15 -16.61 2.35
CA LEU A 121 -12.23 -17.09 0.97
C LEU A 121 -12.04 -18.61 0.87
N GLU A 122 -11.24 -19.21 1.73
CA GLU A 122 -11.06 -20.67 1.77
C GLU A 122 -12.26 -21.41 2.37
N ASN A 123 -13.08 -20.73 3.18
CA ASN A 123 -14.26 -21.29 3.83
C ASN A 123 -15.57 -21.14 3.03
N ASN A 124 -15.52 -20.49 1.87
CA ASN A 124 -16.66 -20.28 0.95
C ASN A 124 -16.46 -21.04 -0.37
#